data_AF-A0A935QCJ7-F1
#
_entry.id   AF-A0A935QCJ7-F1
#
_cell.length_a   1.000
_cell.length_b   1.000
_cell.length_c   1.000
_cell.angle_alpha   90.00
_cell.angle_beta   90.00
_cell.angle_gamma   90.00
#
_symmetry.space_group_name_H-M   'P 1'
#
loop_
_entity.id
_entity.type
_entity.pdbx_description
1 polymer ?
#
loop_
_entity_poly.entity_id
_entity_poly.type
_entity_poly.pdbx_seq_one_letter_code
_entity_poly.pdbx_strand_id
1 'polypeptide(L)'
;MCRACRRPKTSCAPPRPWGPAAVVSSLAFGLVHGEPWYLFGLVTLGLLLAAVYELTGSLWAAVIVHAVHNAVALTLLVIQGGLAAQEPPASLLDWGGAAVSFAAVAVIIALLRRRAAARRR
;
A
#
# COMPACT_ATOMS: atom_id res chain seq x y z
N MET A 1 -6.60 -3.85 40.66
CA MET A 1 -5.14 -3.75 40.42
C MET A 1 -4.90 -3.83 38.91
N CYS A 2 -4.92 -2.69 38.20
CA CYS A 2 -4.61 -2.62 36.76
C CYS A 2 -3.12 -2.30 36.58
N ARG A 3 -2.34 -3.29 36.12
CA ARG A 3 -0.93 -3.06 35.73
C ARG A 3 -0.89 -2.30 34.40
N ALA A 4 0.01 -1.32 34.36
CA ALA A 4 0.61 -0.72 33.15
C ALA A 4 -0.14 0.41 32.42
N CYS A 5 -0.54 1.45 33.15
CA CYS A 5 -0.40 2.82 32.62
C CYS A 5 1.05 3.29 32.80
N ARG A 6 1.95 2.91 31.89
CA ARG A 6 3.28 3.52 31.76
C ARG A 6 3.46 4.10 30.35
N ARG A 7 2.69 5.13 30.01
CA ARG A 7 3.07 6.07 28.94
C ARG A 7 2.92 7.50 29.45
N PRO A 8 3.93 8.38 29.25
CA PRO A 8 3.90 9.75 29.72
C PRO A 8 2.80 10.57 29.02
N LYS A 9 2.30 11.59 29.73
CA LYS A 9 1.11 12.42 29.45
C LYS A 9 1.17 13.30 28.16
N THR A 10 2.05 13.04 27.20
CA THR A 10 2.15 13.82 25.95
C THR A 10 1.39 13.24 24.75
N SER A 11 0.79 12.06 24.87
CA SER A 11 0.31 11.29 23.70
C SER A 11 -1.17 11.44 23.35
N CYS A 12 -1.92 12.35 23.99
CA CYS A 12 -3.27 12.73 23.55
C CYS A 12 -3.20 13.65 22.32
N ALA A 13 -2.44 13.25 21.29
CA ALA A 13 -2.67 13.80 19.97
C ALA A 13 -3.97 13.16 19.45
N PRO A 14 -4.96 13.94 18.97
CA PRO A 14 -6.07 13.36 18.25
C PRO A 14 -5.50 12.49 17.12
N PRO A 15 -6.08 11.32 16.80
CA PRO A 15 -5.61 10.50 15.69
C PRO A 15 -5.62 11.37 14.44
N ARG A 16 -4.43 11.77 13.98
CA ARG A 16 -4.29 12.54 12.75
C ARG A 16 -4.90 11.66 11.66
N PRO A 17 -5.79 12.20 10.81
CA PRO A 17 -6.38 11.40 9.76
C PRO A 17 -5.27 11.01 8.78
N TRP A 18 -4.74 9.80 8.95
CA TRP A 18 -3.72 9.20 8.09
C TRP A 18 -4.29 8.86 6.72
N GLY A 19 -5.62 8.70 6.61
CA GLY A 19 -6.31 8.37 5.36
C GLY A 19 -5.98 9.32 4.21
N PRO A 20 -6.20 10.63 4.34
CA PRO A 20 -5.80 11.61 3.33
C PRO A 20 -4.31 11.56 2.99
N ALA A 21 -3.43 11.48 4.00
CA ALA A 21 -1.99 11.43 3.78
C ALA A 21 -1.57 10.17 3.01
N ALA A 22 -2.13 9.01 3.36
CA ALA A 22 -1.89 7.73 2.68
C ALA A 22 -2.39 7.77 1.23
N VAL A 23 -3.55 8.35 0.97
CA VAL A 23 -4.09 8.48 -0.39
C VAL A 23 -3.21 9.41 -1.22
N VAL A 24 -2.86 10.58 -0.70
CA VAL A 24 -2.03 11.56 -1.41
C VAL A 24 -0.64 11.01 -1.69
N SER A 25 0.01 10.38 -0.71
CA SER A 25 1.34 9.80 -0.90
C SER A 25 1.33 8.63 -1.89
N SER A 26 0.28 7.81 -1.88
CA SER A 26 0.13 6.69 -2.82
C SER A 26 -0.12 7.16 -4.25
N LEU A 27 -0.93 8.21 -4.42
CA LEU A 27 -1.15 8.85 -5.71
C LEU A 27 0.14 9.48 -6.25
N ALA A 28 0.86 10.24 -5.41
CA ALA A 28 2.14 10.82 -5.80
C ALA A 28 3.16 9.73 -6.18
N PHE A 29 3.23 8.64 -5.41
CA PHE A 29 4.09 7.49 -5.71
C PHE A 29 3.79 6.90 -7.09
N GLY A 30 2.53 6.61 -7.40
CA GLY A 30 2.15 6.07 -8.69
C GLY A 30 2.40 7.03 -9.87
N LEU A 31 2.11 8.32 -9.69
CA LEU A 31 2.28 9.33 -10.75
C LEU A 31 3.74 9.56 -11.14
N VAL A 32 4.67 9.51 -10.17
CA VAL A 32 6.11 9.72 -10.43
C VAL A 32 6.73 8.60 -11.26
N HIS A 33 6.10 7.43 -11.35
CA HIS A 33 6.61 6.31 -12.15
C HIS A 33 6.40 6.47 -13.66
N GLY A 34 5.61 7.44 -14.12
CA GLY A 34 5.54 7.78 -15.55
C GLY A 34 4.67 6.87 -16.44
N GLU A 35 4.34 5.66 -15.98
CA GLU A 35 3.55 4.69 -16.75
C GLU A 35 2.09 4.56 -16.26
N PRO A 36 1.11 5.14 -16.98
CA PRO A 36 -0.31 5.09 -16.64
C PRO A 36 -0.92 3.71 -16.36
N TRP A 37 -0.42 2.66 -17.01
CA TRP A 37 -0.92 1.28 -16.88
C TRP A 37 -0.49 0.65 -15.54
N TYR A 38 0.68 1.02 -15.02
CA TYR A 38 1.12 0.59 -13.68
C TYR A 38 0.57 1.47 -12.55
N LEU A 39 0.02 2.65 -12.86
CA LEU A 39 -0.50 3.61 -11.88
C LEU A 39 -1.41 2.93 -10.83
N PHE A 40 -2.30 2.05 -11.29
CA PHE A 40 -3.27 1.39 -10.43
C PHE A 40 -2.62 0.38 -9.47
N GLY A 41 -1.64 -0.37 -9.95
CA GLY A 41 -0.82 -1.25 -9.10
C GLY A 41 0.06 -0.47 -8.12
N LEU A 42 0.64 0.64 -8.55
CA LEU A 42 1.54 1.46 -7.72
C LEU A 42 0.78 2.20 -6.61
N VAL A 43 -0.39 2.77 -6.90
CA VAL A 43 -1.26 3.38 -5.87
C VAL A 43 -1.71 2.32 -4.86
N THR A 44 -2.05 1.12 -5.34
CA THR A 44 -2.38 -0.03 -4.50
C THR A 44 -1.24 -0.38 -3.55
N LEU A 45 -0.01 -0.48 -4.08
CA LEU A 45 1.19 -0.74 -3.27
C LEU A 45 1.43 0.37 -2.26
N GLY A 46 1.32 1.64 -2.65
CA GLY A 46 1.48 2.79 -1.74
C GLY A 46 0.52 2.71 -0.53
N LEU A 47 -0.74 2.36 -0.79
CA LEU A 47 -1.75 2.21 0.26
C LEU A 47 -1.44 1.01 1.16
N LEU A 48 -0.95 -0.09 0.59
CA LEU A 48 -0.48 -1.25 1.35
C LEU A 48 0.68 -0.87 2.28
N LEU A 49 1.68 -0.13 1.79
CA LEU A 49 2.83 0.30 2.59
C LEU A 49 2.41 1.22 3.74
N ALA A 50 1.50 2.16 3.47
CA ALA A 50 0.90 3.01 4.51
C ALA A 50 0.16 2.16 5.56
N ALA A 51 -0.60 1.15 5.13
CA ALA A 51 -1.27 0.24 6.06
C ALA A 51 -0.29 -0.60 6.89
N VAL A 52 0.80 -1.10 6.29
CA VAL A 52 1.85 -1.84 7.01
C VAL A 52 2.49 -0.95 8.08
N TYR A 53 2.79 0.30 7.76
CA TYR A 53 3.33 1.26 8.73
C TYR A 53 2.34 1.50 9.88
N GLU A 54 1.06 1.74 9.59
CA GLU A 54 0.03 1.96 10.63
C GLU A 54 -0.18 0.73 11.52
N LEU A 55 -0.12 -0.48 10.95
CA LEU A 55 -0.32 -1.72 11.70
C LEU A 55 0.88 -2.09 12.57
N THR A 56 2.10 -1.74 12.15
CA THR A 56 3.35 -2.17 12.80
C THR A 56 4.05 -1.07 13.59
N GLY A 57 3.77 0.20 13.29
CA GLY A 57 4.53 1.35 13.78
C GLY A 57 5.98 1.40 13.28
N SER A 58 6.35 0.61 12.27
CA SER A 58 7.73 0.43 11.82
C SER A 58 7.88 0.79 10.35
N LEU A 59 8.74 1.78 10.07
CA LEU A 59 9.12 2.12 8.70
C LEU A 59 9.88 0.97 8.04
N TRP A 60 10.71 0.25 8.80
CA TRP A 60 11.46 -0.90 8.29
C TRP A 60 10.57 -2.03 7.80
N ALA A 61 9.43 -2.26 8.47
CA ALA A 61 8.47 -3.26 7.99
C ALA A 61 7.92 -2.89 6.60
N ALA A 62 7.58 -1.61 6.38
CA ALA A 62 7.15 -1.14 5.07
C ALA A 62 8.27 -1.22 4.02
N VAL A 63 9.51 -0.84 4.38
CA VAL A 63 10.69 -0.95 3.49
C VAL A 63 10.93 -2.39 3.05
N ILE A 64 10.86 -3.36 3.97
CA ILE A 64 11.05 -4.78 3.65
C ILE A 64 9.94 -5.27 2.72
N VAL A 65 8.68 -4.95 3.01
CA VAL A 65 7.55 -5.32 2.13
C VAL A 65 7.72 -4.72 0.74
N HIS A 66 8.17 -3.47 0.64
CA HIS A 66 8.44 -2.82 -0.63
C HIS A 66 9.59 -3.50 -1.39
N ALA A 67 10.70 -3.80 -0.71
CA ALA A 67 11.84 -4.48 -1.31
C ALA A 67 11.47 -5.88 -1.82
N VAL A 68 10.67 -6.63 -1.06
CA VAL A 68 10.16 -7.95 -1.48
C VAL A 68 9.25 -7.81 -2.69
N HIS A 69 8.33 -6.86 -2.70
CA HIS A 69 7.50 -6.58 -3.87
C HIS A 69 8.34 -6.33 -5.13
N ASN A 70 9.35 -5.47 -5.02
CA ASN A 70 10.22 -5.14 -6.14
C ASN A 70 11.07 -6.35 -6.58
N ALA A 71 11.56 -7.17 -5.64
CA ALA A 71 12.30 -8.38 -5.96
C ALA A 71 11.44 -9.40 -6.71
N VAL A 72 10.18 -9.57 -6.30
CA VAL A 72 9.22 -10.42 -7.01
C VAL A 72 8.96 -9.86 -8.41
N ALA A 73 8.65 -8.57 -8.52
CA ALA A 73 8.40 -7.92 -9.82
C ALA A 73 9.60 -8.07 -10.77
N LEU A 74 10.82 -7.81 -10.28
CA LEU A 74 12.05 -8.00 -11.04
C LEU A 74 12.26 -9.47 -11.44
N THR A 75 12.01 -10.41 -10.55
CA THR A 75 12.14 -11.84 -10.84
C THR A 75 11.16 -12.25 -11.93
N LEU A 76 9.90 -11.82 -11.84
CA LEU A 76 8.87 -12.08 -12.85
C LEU A 76 9.24 -11.47 -14.20
N LEU A 77 9.81 -10.27 -14.22
CA LEU A 77 10.30 -9.64 -15.45
C LEU A 77 11.43 -10.46 -16.09
N VAL A 78 12.39 -10.91 -15.29
CA VAL A 78 13.54 -11.69 -15.78
C VAL A 78 13.10 -13.03 -16.36
N ILE A 79 12.21 -13.77 -15.69
CA ILE A 79 11.76 -15.10 -16.17
C ILE A 79 10.86 -15.01 -17.41
N GLN A 80 10.22 -13.87 -17.66
CA GLN A 80 9.34 -13.66 -18.82
C GLN A 80 10.07 -13.22 -20.09
N GLY A 81 11.40 -13.10 -20.08
CA GLY A 81 12.19 -12.74 -21.27
C GLY A 81 13.00 -11.45 -21.17
N GLY A 82 12.99 -10.79 -20.00
CA GLY A 82 14.11 -9.95 -19.58
C GLY A 82 13.96 -8.44 -19.74
N LEU A 83 14.97 -7.73 -19.21
CA LEU A 83 15.07 -6.27 -19.01
C LEU A 83 15.00 -5.41 -20.29
N ALA A 84 14.98 -6.06 -21.46
CA ALA A 84 14.87 -5.43 -22.77
C ALA A 84 13.54 -5.73 -23.47
N ALA A 85 12.60 -6.41 -22.78
CA ALA A 85 11.28 -6.66 -23.30
C ALA A 85 10.56 -5.32 -23.54
N GLN A 86 10.14 -5.12 -24.79
CA GLN A 86 9.29 -3.99 -25.14
C GLN A 86 7.85 -4.34 -24.72
N GLU A 87 7.31 -3.62 -23.74
CA GLU A 87 5.93 -3.83 -23.31
C GLU A 87 4.97 -3.60 -24.50
N PRO A 88 4.09 -4.57 -24.82
CA PRO A 88 3.07 -4.38 -25.83
C PRO A 88 2.11 -3.24 -25.41
N PRO A 89 1.44 -2.57 -26.35
CA PRO A 89 0.47 -1.53 -26.02
C PRO A 89 -0.63 -2.10 -25.12
N ALA A 90 -1.02 -1.32 -24.11
CA ALA A 90 -1.98 -1.74 -23.09
C ALA A 90 -3.30 -2.25 -23.71
N SER A 91 -3.67 -3.46 -23.33
CA SER A 91 -4.86 -4.17 -23.78
C SER A 91 -6.07 -3.92 -22.85
N LEU A 92 -7.28 -4.28 -23.28
CA LEU A 92 -8.49 -4.22 -22.45
C LEU A 92 -8.37 -5.02 -21.14
N LEU A 93 -7.60 -6.11 -21.16
CA LEU A 93 -7.34 -6.93 -19.97
C LEU A 93 -6.49 -6.18 -18.94
N ASP A 94 -5.54 -5.35 -19.38
CA ASP A 94 -4.67 -4.57 -18.50
C ASP A 94 -5.47 -3.49 -17.77
N TRP A 95 -6.35 -2.79 -18.50
CA TRP A 95 -7.28 -1.82 -17.92
C TRP A 95 -8.33 -2.47 -17.00
N GLY A 96 -8.82 -3.66 -17.37
CA GLY A 96 -9.72 -4.45 -16.53
C GLY A 96 -9.06 -4.89 -15.22
N GLY A 97 -7.83 -5.41 -15.30
CA GLY A 97 -7.02 -5.79 -14.14
C GLY A 97 -6.74 -4.59 -13.23
N ALA A 98 -6.37 -3.46 -13.81
CA ALA A 98 -6.15 -2.19 -13.10
C ALA A 98 -7.39 -1.73 -12.31
N ALA A 99 -8.58 -1.80 -12.90
CA ALA A 99 -9.83 -1.46 -12.23
C ALA A 99 -10.15 -2.41 -11.06
N VAL A 100 -9.91 -3.71 -11.24
CA VAL A 100 -10.10 -4.72 -10.19
C VAL A 100 -9.16 -4.49 -9.00
N SER A 101 -7.89 -4.12 -9.24
CA SER A 101 -6.93 -3.80 -8.18
C SER A 101 -7.40 -2.65 -7.28
N PHE A 102 -7.95 -1.58 -7.85
CA PHE A 102 -8.50 -0.47 -7.05
C PHE A 102 -9.71 -0.90 -6.20
N ALA A 103 -10.62 -1.69 -6.77
CA ALA A 103 -11.78 -2.20 -6.04
C ALA A 103 -11.33 -3.12 -4.88
N ALA A 104 -10.37 -4.00 -5.12
CA ALA A 104 -9.80 -4.88 -4.09
C ALA A 104 -9.16 -4.07 -2.96
N VAL A 105 -8.43 -2.99 -3.25
CA VAL A 105 -7.83 -2.11 -2.23
C VAL A 105 -8.88 -1.37 -1.43
N ALA A 106 -9.90 -0.82 -2.08
CA ALA A 106 -11.00 -0.16 -1.36
C ALA A 106 -11.67 -1.12 -0.36
N VAL A 107 -11.86 -2.38 -0.77
CA VAL A 107 -12.37 -3.45 0.09
C VAL A 107 -11.38 -3.77 1.22
N ILE A 108 -10.08 -3.97 0.92
CA ILE A 108 -9.06 -4.28 1.92
C ILE A 108 -8.97 -3.16 2.98
N ILE A 109 -8.94 -1.90 2.57
CA ILE A 109 -8.94 -0.75 3.48
C ILE A 109 -10.22 -0.75 4.32
N ALA A 110 -11.39 -0.98 3.72
CA ALA A 110 -12.64 -1.05 4.46
C ALA A 110 -12.63 -2.19 5.50
N LEU A 111 -12.11 -3.36 5.17
CA LEU A 111 -11.99 -4.51 6.07
C LEU A 111 -10.99 -4.26 7.21
N LEU A 112 -9.82 -3.67 6.91
CA LEU A 112 -8.83 -3.30 7.91
C LEU A 112 -9.40 -2.27 8.89
N ARG A 113 -10.14 -1.27 8.39
CA ARG A 113 -10.83 -0.28 9.23
C ARG A 113 -11.91 -0.92 10.09
N ARG A 114 -12.71 -1.85 9.54
CA ARG A 114 -13.73 -2.61 10.31
C ARG A 114 -13.11 -3.43 11.42
N ARG A 115 -12.01 -4.15 11.15
CA ARG A 115 -11.29 -4.95 12.16
C ARG A 115 -10.66 -4.10 13.26
N ALA A 116 -10.08 -2.94 12.91
CA ALA A 116 -9.53 -2.00 13.88
C ALA A 116 -10.63 -1.41 14.79
N ALA A 117 -11.82 -1.13 14.25
CA ALA A 117 -12.96 -0.68 15.03
C ALA A 117 -13.53 -1.78 15.96
N ALA A 118 -13.57 -3.03 15.49
CA ALA A 118 -14.04 -4.17 16.28
C ALA A 118 -13.08 -4.54 17.43
N ARG A 119 -11.75 -4.42 17.24
CA ARG A 119 -10.74 -4.66 18.30
C ARG A 119 -10.70 -3.60 19.41
N ARG A 120 -11.37 -2.46 19.22
CA ARG A 120 -11.45 -1.36 20.20
C ARG A 120 -12.70 -1.43 21.10
N ARG A 121 -13.59 -2.40 20.86
CA ARG A 121 -14.73 -2.74 21.73
C ARG A 121 -14.32 -3.89 22.63
#